data_AF-A0A349R3L6-F1
#
_entry.id   AF-A0A349R3L6-F1
#
_cell.length_a   1.000
_cell.length_b   1.000
_cell.length_c   1.000
_cell.angle_alpha   90.00
_cell.angle_beta   90.00
_cell.angle_gamma   90.00
#
_symmetry.space_group_name_H-M   'P 1'
#
loop_
_entity.id
_entity.type
_entity.pdbx_description
1 polymer ?
#
loop_
_entity_poly.entity_id
_entity_poly.type
_entity_poly.pdbx_seq_one_letter_code
_entity_poly.pdbx_strand_id
1 'polypeptide(L)' 'FLQAQQAWAELRRTGYPILTYPVAGLANYANPPKRLLYPTQEISNNSSNYDAVKANDTRTTKIFWDVK' A
#
# COMPACT_ATOMS: atom_id res chain seq x y z
N PHE A 1 0.47 20.85 -7.63
CA PHE A 1 0.45 19.44 -7.22
C PHE A 1 0.30 18.59 -8.48
N LEU A 2 1.42 18.21 -9.11
CA LEU A 2 1.42 17.55 -10.44
C LEU A 2 2.03 16.14 -10.41
N GLN A 3 2.53 15.68 -9.25
CA GLN A 3 3.36 14.48 -9.14
C GLN A 3 3.03 13.69 -7.85
N ALA A 4 1.74 13.51 -7.55
CA ALA A 4 1.27 12.90 -6.31
C ALA A 4 1.75 11.44 -6.16
N GLN A 5 1.73 10.68 -7.26
CA GLN A 5 2.20 9.30 -7.29
C GLN A 5 3.70 9.22 -6.95
N GLN A 6 4.52 10.09 -7.53
CA GLN A 6 5.94 10.17 -7.28
C GLN A 6 6.21 10.62 -5.84
N ALA A 7 5.49 11.63 -5.35
CA ALA A 7 5.61 12.07 -3.97
C ALA A 7 5.30 10.93 -2.98
N TRP A 8 4.25 10.15 -3.22
CA TRP A 8 3.90 9.01 -2.37
C TRP A 8 4.90 7.85 -2.49
N ALA A 9 5.47 7.62 -3.67
CA ALA A 9 6.54 6.64 -3.87
C ALA A 9 7.82 7.05 -3.14
N GLU A 10 8.30 8.28 -3.34
CA GLU A 10 9.51 8.80 -2.70
C GLU A 10 9.39 8.87 -1.18
N LEU A 11 8.24 9.28 -0.65
CA LEU A 11 7.98 9.29 0.79
C LEU A 11 8.15 7.90 1.40
N ARG A 12 7.62 6.85 0.77
CA ARG A 12 7.78 5.46 1.24
C ARG A 12 9.21 4.96 1.07
N ARG A 13 9.82 5.20 -0.09
CA ARG A 13 11.18 4.76 -0.41
C ARG A 13 12.24 5.39 0.51
N THR A 14 12.13 6.70 0.75
CA THR A 14 13.14 7.46 1.49
C THR A 14 12.86 7.52 2.99
N GLY A 15 11.57 7.49 3.37
CA GLY A 15 11.09 7.83 4.71
C GLY A 15 11.06 9.34 4.98
N TYR A 16 11.32 10.18 3.97
CA TYR A 16 11.41 11.63 4.11
C TYR A 16 10.38 12.37 3.24
N PRO A 17 9.87 13.53 3.72
CA PRO A 17 10.06 14.07 5.06
C PRO A 17 9.42 13.18 6.13
N ILE A 18 9.88 13.30 7.38
CA ILE A 18 9.25 12.58 8.50
C ILE A 18 7.90 13.24 8.75
N LEU A 19 6.83 12.52 8.41
CA LEU A 19 5.45 12.98 8.58
C LEU A 19 4.83 12.37 9.83
N THR A 20 4.17 13.20 10.63
CA THR A 20 3.32 12.77 11.74
C THR A 20 1.90 12.64 11.21
N TYR A 21 1.32 11.45 11.34
CA TYR A 21 -0.05 11.18 10.89
C TYR A 21 -1.00 11.12 12.08
N PRO A 22 -2.21 11.69 11.97
CA PRO A 22 -3.26 11.42 12.94
C PRO A 22 -3.68 9.95 12.84
N VAL A 23 -3.90 9.31 14.00
CA VAL A 23 -4.40 7.94 14.06
C VAL A 23 -5.90 7.94 13.81
N ALA A 24 -6.36 7.25 12.78
CA ALA A 24 -7.79 7.11 12.50
C ALA A 24 -8.45 6.07 13.43
N GLY A 25 -9.71 6.28 13.80
CA GLY A 25 -10.46 5.38 14.69
C GLY A 25 -10.97 4.08 14.02
N LEU A 26 -10.84 3.96 12.69
CA LEU A 26 -11.31 2.79 11.96
C LEU A 26 -10.28 1.65 12.04
N ALA A 27 -10.72 0.50 12.56
CA ALA A 27 -9.90 -0.72 12.65
C ALA A 27 -9.32 -1.10 11.28
N ASN A 28 -8.03 -1.40 11.20
CA ASN A 28 -7.24 -1.67 9.98
C ASN A 28 -6.97 -0.46 9.06
N TYR A 29 -7.41 0.74 9.44
CA TYR A 29 -7.18 1.99 8.70
C TYR A 29 -6.54 3.08 9.56
N ALA A 30 -6.05 2.72 10.76
CA ALA A 30 -5.44 3.63 11.71
C ALA A 30 -4.23 4.39 11.15
N ASN A 31 -3.46 3.77 10.24
CA ASN A 31 -2.27 4.35 9.62
C ASN A 31 -2.42 4.47 8.10
N PRO A 32 -1.69 5.39 7.44
CA PRO A 32 -1.62 5.47 5.99
C PRO A 32 -1.18 4.14 5.36
N PRO A 33 -1.77 3.74 4.22
CA PRO A 33 -1.43 2.49 3.57
C PRO A 33 -0.04 2.54 2.93
N LYS A 34 0.63 1.38 2.90
CA LYS A 34 1.89 1.17 2.20
C LYS A 34 1.70 0.77 0.74
N ARG A 35 0.52 0.26 0.38
CA ARG A 35 0.14 -0.12 -0.99
C ARG A 35 -1.36 0.03 -1.22
N LEU A 36 -1.76 -0.05 -2.48
CA LEU A 36 -3.16 -0.28 -2.86
C LEU A 36 -3.39 -1.79 -3.00
N LEU A 37 -4.64 -2.21 -2.79
CA LEU A 37 -5.07 -3.58 -2.95
C LEU A 37 -5.36 -3.88 -4.42
N TYR A 38 -5.27 -5.15 -4.81
CA TYR A 38 -5.74 -5.55 -6.14
C TYR A 38 -7.25 -5.36 -6.26
N PRO A 39 -7.77 -5.02 -7.46
CA PRO A 39 -9.20 -4.88 -7.67
C PRO A 39 -9.88 -6.25 -7.55
N THR A 40 -11.15 -6.25 -7.15
CA THR A 40 -11.95 -7.47 -6.97
C THR A 40 -12.06 -8.31 -8.25
N GLN A 41 -11.93 -7.69 -9.43
CA GLN A 41 -11.92 -8.39 -10.71
C GLN A 41 -10.73 -9.34 -10.87
N GLU A 42 -9.57 -9.07 -10.26
CA GLU A 42 -8.44 -10.01 -10.30
C GLU A 42 -8.76 -11.30 -9.53
N ILE A 43 -9.58 -11.21 -8.48
CA ILE A 43 -10.00 -12.35 -7.68
C ILE A 43 -10.86 -13.30 -8.52
N SER A 44 -11.77 -12.76 -9.34
CA SER A 44 -12.68 -13.57 -10.17
C SER A 44 -12.06 -14.00 -11.51
N ASN A 45 -11.30 -13.12 -12.16
CA ASN A 45 -10.88 -13.30 -13.54
C ASN A 45 -9.46 -13.89 -13.65
N ASN A 46 -8.68 -13.88 -12.56
CA ASN A 46 -7.29 -14.30 -12.52
C ASN A 46 -6.94 -15.03 -11.22
N SER A 47 -7.89 -15.83 -10.72
CA SER A 47 -7.86 -16.45 -9.38
C SER A 47 -6.57 -17.21 -9.10
N SER A 48 -6.06 -18.00 -10.05
CA SER A 48 -4.84 -18.78 -9.85
C SER A 48 -3.61 -17.92 -9.54
N ASN A 49 -3.46 -16.76 -10.20
CA ASN A 49 -2.33 -15.87 -9.93
C ASN A 49 -2.57 -15.05 -8.67
N TYR A 50 -3.82 -14.62 -8.44
CA TYR A 50 -4.18 -13.91 -7.23
C TYR A 50 -3.99 -14.76 -5.96
N ASP A 51 -4.36 -16.04 -6.00
CA ASP A 51 -4.21 -16.96 -4.86
C ASP A 51 -2.74 -17.13 -4.43
N ALA A 52 -1.79 -17.03 -5.37
CA ALA A 52 -0.36 -17.08 -5.05
C ALA A 52 0.13 -15.84 -4.26
N VAL A 53 -0.58 -14.70 -4.36
CA VAL A 53 -0.15 -13.43 -3.75
C VAL A 53 -1.11 -12.90 -2.69
N LYS A 54 -2.31 -13.48 -2.53
CA LYS A 54 -3.40 -12.99 -1.67
C LYS A 54 -2.99 -12.75 -0.22
N ALA A 55 -2.11 -13.59 0.32
CA ALA A 55 -1.62 -13.46 1.69
C ALA A 55 -0.85 -12.14 1.92
N ASN A 56 -0.27 -11.60 0.85
CA ASN A 56 0.50 -10.35 0.85
C ASN A 56 -0.30 -9.16 0.32
N ASP A 57 -1.55 -9.34 -0.12
CA ASP A 57 -2.42 -8.26 -0.56
C ASP A 57 -3.13 -7.59 0.62
N THR A 58 -2.34 -6.92 1.45
CA THR A 58 -2.82 -6.16 2.62
C THR A 58 -2.36 -4.71 2.51
N ARG A 59 -3.04 -3.80 3.23
CA ARG A 59 -2.69 -2.36 3.23
C ARG A 59 -1.32 -2.07 3.85
N THR A 60 -0.79 -2.99 4.67
CA THR A 60 0.42 -2.82 5.46
C THR A 60 1.63 -3.52 4.85
N THR A 61 1.43 -4.49 3.95
CA THR A 61 2.53 -5.16 3.25
C THR A 61 3.33 -4.14 2.42
N LYS A 62 4.64 -4.11 2.62
CA LYS A 62 5.56 -3.25 1.87
C LYS A 62 5.69 -3.74 0.42
N ILE A 63 5.91 -2.81 -0.49
CA ILE A 63 6.28 -3.15 -1.88
C ILE A 63 7.75 -3.57 -1.92
N PHE A 64 8.16 -4.37 -2.92
CA PHE A 64 9.52 -4.90 -3.01
C PHE A 64 10.65 -3.85 -2.92
N TRP A 65 10.39 -2.60 -3.33
CA TRP A 65 11.35 -1.50 -3.26
C TRP A 65 11.26 -0.65 -1.97
N ASP A 66 10.26 -0.90 -1.12
CA ASP A 66 10.07 -0.25 0.18
C ASP A 66 10.77 -1.09 1.27
N VAL A 67 12.11 -0.95 1.34
CA VAL A 67 13.00 -1.75 2.20
C VAL A 67 13.38 -1.09 3.52
N LYS A 68 13.08 0.20 3.69
CA LYS A 68 13.41 0.96 4.90
C LYS A 68 12.41 0.74 6.04
#